data_AF-A0A1F2RDX8-F1
#
_entry.id   AF-A0A1F2RDX8-F1
#
_cell.length_a   1.000
_cell.length_b   1.000
_cell.length_c   1.000
_cell.angle_alpha   90.00
_cell.angle_beta   90.00
_cell.angle_gamma   90.00
#
_symmetry.space_group_name_H-M   'P 1'
#
loop_
_entity.id
_entity.type
_entity.pdbx_description
1 polymer ?
#
loop_
_entity_poly.entity_id
_entity_poly.type
_entity_poly.pdbx_seq_one_letter_code
_entity_poly.pdbx_strand_id
1 'polypeptide(L)'
;MIETIKNDNEIVAIIVYRDYQVDGIKFLSPNDFALQVGQMRRPTGYQVVPHIHNPVHRHTVGTQEVLFVKSGVVRVDFYSFAQVYLESRELRAGDLILLAGAGHGIEVLEEATLVEVKNGPFIEGADKGRFEGKRSS
;
A
#
# COMPACT_ATOMS: atom_id res chain seq x y z
N MET A 1 3.21 -8.92 -11.38
CA MET A 1 4.22 -9.32 -10.37
C MET A 1 3.80 -8.77 -9.01
N ILE A 2 4.26 -9.35 -7.90
CA ILE A 2 4.18 -8.75 -6.57
C ILE A 2 5.61 -8.47 -6.08
N GLU A 3 5.80 -7.34 -5.40
CA GLU A 3 7.08 -6.95 -4.82
C GLU A 3 6.90 -6.49 -3.38
N THR A 4 7.89 -6.75 -2.53
CA THR A 4 7.89 -6.32 -1.13
C THR A 4 9.16 -5.54 -0.86
N ILE A 5 8.99 -4.27 -0.51
CA ILE A 5 10.08 -3.39 -0.09
C ILE A 5 10.30 -3.62 1.41
N LYS A 6 11.55 -3.88 1.80
CA LYS A 6 11.91 -4.20 3.18
C LYS A 6 13.03 -3.30 3.67
N ASN A 7 12.99 -3.00 4.97
CA ASN A 7 14.11 -2.46 5.72
C ASN A 7 14.40 -3.47 6.84
N ASP A 8 15.53 -4.17 6.75
CA ASP A 8 15.83 -5.34 7.57
C ASP A 8 14.70 -6.39 7.54
N ASN A 9 14.05 -6.63 8.69
CA ASN A 9 12.96 -7.59 8.83
C ASN A 9 11.56 -6.95 8.70
N GLU A 10 11.48 -5.64 8.51
CA GLU A 10 10.24 -4.89 8.45
C GLU A 10 9.79 -4.69 7.00
N ILE A 11 8.48 -4.84 6.76
CA ILE A 11 7.88 -4.55 5.45
C ILE A 11 7.53 -3.07 5.41
N VAL A 12 8.16 -2.33 4.51
CA VAL A 12 7.89 -0.91 4.27
C VAL A 12 6.73 -0.75 3.31
N ALA A 13 6.71 -1.54 2.23
CA ALA A 13 5.65 -1.51 1.25
C ALA A 13 5.44 -2.85 0.54
N ILE A 14 4.24 -3.05 0.01
CA ILE A 14 3.90 -4.17 -0.87
C ILE A 14 3.29 -3.60 -2.15
N ILE A 15 3.94 -3.86 -3.29
CA ILE A 15 3.49 -3.40 -4.60
C ILE A 15 2.84 -4.58 -5.33
N VAL A 16 1.63 -4.37 -5.83
CA VAL A 16 0.94 -5.34 -6.69
C VAL A 16 0.81 -4.70 -8.06
N TYR A 17 1.65 -5.15 -8.99
CA TYR A 17 1.66 -4.65 -10.35
C TYR A 17 0.42 -5.13 -11.11
N ARG A 18 -0.07 -4.30 -12.02
CA ARG A 18 -1.34 -4.47 -12.78
C ARG A 18 -1.52 -5.86 -13.41
N ASP A 19 -0.43 -6.48 -13.85
CA ASP A 19 -0.42 -7.76 -14.55
C ASP A 19 -0.27 -8.96 -13.59
N TYR A 20 -0.23 -8.74 -12.26
CA TYR A 20 -0.28 -9.83 -11.29
C TYR A 20 -1.63 -10.54 -11.37
N GLN A 21 -1.60 -11.87 -11.33
CA GLN A 21 -2.78 -12.72 -11.36
C GLN A 21 -2.65 -13.78 -10.27
N VAL A 22 -3.80 -14.19 -9.73
CA VAL A 22 -3.90 -15.29 -8.78
C VAL A 22 -5.20 -16.02 -9.04
N ASP A 23 -5.22 -17.35 -8.96
CA ASP A 23 -6.46 -18.09 -9.00
C ASP A 23 -7.13 -18.11 -7.63
N GLY A 24 -8.42 -17.80 -7.58
CA GLY A 24 -9.18 -17.78 -6.35
C GLY A 24 -9.05 -16.46 -5.58
N ILE A 25 -8.70 -16.51 -4.29
CA ILE A 25 -8.44 -15.33 -3.45
C ILE A 25 -7.11 -15.55 -2.72
N LYS A 26 -6.27 -14.53 -2.70
CA LYS A 26 -5.03 -14.53 -1.93
C LYS A 26 -4.85 -13.19 -1.25
N PHE A 27 -4.65 -13.23 0.06
CA PHE A 27 -4.17 -12.08 0.81
C PHE A 27 -2.66 -11.96 0.62
N LEU A 28 -2.24 -10.76 0.24
CA LEU A 28 -0.87 -10.43 -0.18
C LEU A 28 -0.11 -9.69 0.93
N SER A 29 -0.77 -9.45 2.06
CA SER A 29 -0.26 -8.74 3.23
C SER A 29 -0.40 -9.62 4.47
N PRO A 30 0.43 -9.41 5.51
CA PRO A 30 0.29 -10.10 6.80
C PRO A 30 -1.10 -9.93 7.44
N ASN A 31 -1.47 -10.88 8.30
CA ASN A 31 -2.78 -10.91 8.96
C ASN A 31 -2.92 -9.94 10.14
N ASP A 32 -1.80 -9.46 10.66
CA ASP A 32 -1.70 -8.51 11.77
C ASP A 32 -1.64 -7.04 11.30
N PHE A 33 -1.65 -6.79 9.98
CA PHE A 33 -1.70 -5.45 9.43
C PHE A 33 -3.07 -4.80 9.64
N ALA A 34 -3.06 -3.48 9.84
CA ALA A 34 -4.28 -2.68 9.99
C ALA A 34 -5.11 -2.66 8.68
N LEU A 35 -4.44 -2.69 7.53
CA LEU A 35 -5.04 -2.89 6.22
C LEU A 35 -4.52 -4.16 5.57
N GLN A 36 -5.43 -4.97 5.04
CA GLN A 36 -5.08 -6.11 4.21
C GLN A 36 -5.35 -5.85 2.74
N VAL A 37 -4.36 -6.13 1.90
CA VAL A 37 -4.52 -6.23 0.45
C VAL A 37 -4.78 -7.68 0.07
N GLY A 38 -5.93 -7.92 -0.53
CA GLY A 38 -6.28 -9.20 -1.14
C GLY A 38 -6.56 -9.02 -2.63
N GLN A 39 -6.04 -9.93 -3.44
CA GLN A 39 -6.42 -10.03 -4.85
C GLN A 39 -7.22 -11.30 -5.08
N MET A 40 -8.25 -11.21 -5.92
CA MET A 40 -9.05 -12.34 -6.32
C MET A 40 -9.30 -12.38 -7.82
N ARG A 41 -9.34 -13.59 -8.37
CA ARG A 41 -9.80 -13.88 -9.73
C ARG A 41 -10.82 -15.00 -9.64
N ARG A 42 -12.01 -14.77 -10.18
CA ARG A 42 -13.11 -15.72 -10.19
C ARG A 42 -13.64 -15.88 -11.60
N PRO A 43 -13.97 -17.12 -12.04
CA PRO A 43 -14.55 -17.32 -13.36
C PRO A 43 -15.96 -16.73 -13.43
N THR A 44 -16.44 -16.49 -14.65
CA THR A 44 -17.82 -16.09 -14.91
C THR A 44 -18.80 -17.07 -14.27
N GLY A 45 -19.80 -16.57 -13.57
CA GLY A 45 -20.81 -17.37 -12.86
C GLY A 45 -20.43 -17.77 -11.43
N TYR A 46 -19.20 -17.50 -10.98
CA TYR A 46 -18.83 -17.70 -9.57
C TYR A 46 -19.57 -16.71 -8.67
N GLN A 47 -20.18 -17.18 -7.59
CA GLN A 47 -20.88 -16.36 -6.62
C GLN A 47 -20.15 -16.34 -5.28
N VAL A 48 -19.85 -15.13 -4.78
CA VAL A 48 -19.49 -14.94 -3.37
C VAL A 48 -20.80 -14.92 -2.57
N VAL A 49 -20.94 -15.84 -1.62
CA VAL A 49 -22.12 -15.89 -0.76
C VAL A 49 -22.25 -14.57 0.02
N PRO A 50 -23.43 -13.93 0.05
CA PRO A 50 -23.66 -12.73 0.84
C PRO A 50 -23.32 -12.98 2.31
N HIS A 51 -22.57 -12.07 2.92
CA HIS A 51 -22.18 -12.15 4.33
C HIS A 51 -22.02 -10.75 4.91
N ILE A 52 -22.04 -10.66 6.24
CA ILE A 52 -21.70 -9.45 6.99
C ILE A 52 -20.37 -9.65 7.72
N HIS A 53 -19.67 -8.56 7.96
CA HIS A 53 -18.54 -8.57 8.89
C HIS A 53 -19.06 -8.31 10.30
N ASN A 54 -18.79 -9.24 11.21
CA ASN A 54 -19.17 -9.09 12.62
C ASN A 54 -18.40 -7.91 13.24
N PRO A 55 -19.03 -7.15 14.16
CA PRO A 55 -18.31 -6.14 14.92
C PRO A 55 -17.23 -6.83 15.76
N VAL A 56 -15.98 -6.43 15.53
CA VAL A 56 -14.81 -6.94 16.25
C VAL A 56 -13.93 -5.75 16.61
N HIS A 57 -13.62 -5.61 17.89
CA HIS A 57 -12.68 -4.60 18.37
C HIS A 57 -11.28 -4.96 17.92
N ARG A 58 -10.57 -3.99 17.34
CA ARG A 58 -9.18 -4.11 16.89
C ARG A 58 -8.38 -2.97 17.50
N HIS A 59 -7.12 -3.25 17.81
CA HIS A 59 -6.14 -2.25 18.17
C HIS A 59 -5.14 -2.14 17.02
N THR A 60 -4.91 -0.93 16.52
CA THR A 60 -3.98 -0.66 15.41
C THR A 60 -3.02 0.43 15.84
N VAL A 61 -1.76 0.32 15.43
CA VAL A 61 -0.73 1.33 15.68
C VAL A 61 -0.33 1.94 14.35
N GLY A 62 -0.34 3.28 14.29
CA GLY A 62 0.01 4.03 13.10
C GLY A 62 -1.01 3.94 11.96
N THR A 63 -0.62 4.53 10.83
CA THR A 63 -1.42 4.63 9.62
C THR A 63 -0.74 3.85 8.50
N GLN A 64 -1.49 2.92 7.92
CA GLN A 64 -1.21 2.24 6.67
C GLN A 64 -2.15 2.81 5.62
N GLU A 65 -1.66 2.92 4.39
CA GLU A 65 -2.45 3.41 3.27
C GLU A 65 -2.19 2.61 2.00
N VAL A 66 -3.24 2.44 1.20
CA VAL A 66 -3.19 1.83 -0.12
C VAL A 66 -3.43 2.92 -1.14
N LEU A 67 -2.52 3.03 -2.12
CA LEU A 67 -2.68 3.89 -3.27
C LEU A 67 -3.00 3.05 -4.50
N PHE A 68 -4.08 3.39 -5.18
CA PHE A 68 -4.41 2.87 -6.50
C PHE A 68 -4.05 3.92 -7.55
N VAL A 69 -3.20 3.56 -8.51
CA VAL A 69 -2.87 4.44 -9.64
C VAL A 69 -3.96 4.29 -10.69
N LYS A 70 -4.87 5.25 -10.78
CA LYS A 70 -5.96 5.25 -11.76
C LYS A 70 -5.47 5.67 -13.15
N SER A 71 -4.57 6.65 -13.20
CA SER A 71 -3.93 7.15 -14.43
C SER A 71 -2.57 7.78 -14.11
N GLY A 72 -1.74 7.99 -15.14
CA GLY A 72 -0.44 8.65 -15.04
C GLY A 72 0.68 7.74 -14.55
N VAL A 73 1.79 8.38 -14.16
CA VAL A 73 3.01 7.73 -13.68
C VAL A 73 3.52 8.49 -12.46
N VAL A 74 3.73 7.76 -11.36
CA VAL A 74 4.30 8.31 -10.13
C VAL A 74 5.51 7.52 -9.72
N ARG A 75 6.47 8.17 -9.10
CA ARG A 75 7.58 7.54 -8.42
C ARG A 75 7.36 7.61 -6.92
N VAL A 76 7.44 6.47 -6.25
CA VAL A 76 7.39 6.37 -4.81
C VAL A 76 8.82 6.19 -4.29
N ASP A 77 9.27 7.11 -3.45
CA ASP A 77 10.53 7.04 -2.73
C ASP A 77 10.26 6.46 -1.34
N PHE A 78 11.02 5.45 -0.92
CA PHE A 78 10.87 4.79 0.39
C PHE A 78 11.98 5.22 1.35
N TYR A 79 11.61 5.37 2.62
CA TYR A 79 12.52 5.77 3.69
C TYR A 79 12.32 4.86 4.90
N SER A 80 13.39 4.62 5.65
CA SER A 80 13.32 3.93 6.95
C SER A 80 12.64 4.80 8.01
N PHE A 81 12.34 4.22 9.19
CA PHE A 81 11.87 4.98 10.35
C PHE A 81 12.85 6.05 10.82
N ALA A 82 14.14 5.88 10.55
CA ALA A 82 15.17 6.88 10.80
C ALA A 82 15.26 7.96 9.69
N GLN A 83 14.27 8.02 8.79
CA GLN A 83 14.19 8.98 7.68
C GLN A 83 15.34 8.86 6.67
N VAL A 84 15.99 7.68 6.60
CA VAL A 84 17.06 7.39 5.64
C VAL A 84 16.44 6.84 4.36
N TYR A 85 16.84 7.37 3.21
CA TYR A 85 16.40 6.87 1.90
C TYR A 85 16.80 5.40 1.70
N LEU A 86 15.88 4.61 1.17
CA LEU A 86 16.09 3.20 0.89
C LEU A 86 16.19 2.97 -0.61
N GLU A 87 15.08 3.16 -1.33
CA GLU A 87 14.97 2.92 -2.77
C GLU A 87 13.71 3.60 -3.33
N SER A 88 13.46 3.44 -4.63
CA SER A 88 12.25 3.96 -5.27
C SER A 88 11.67 3.02 -6.32
N ARG A 89 10.37 3.17 -6.61
CA ARG A 89 9.68 2.45 -7.69
C ARG A 89 8.76 3.38 -8.45
N GLU A 90 8.71 3.22 -9.77
CA GLU A 90 7.67 3.83 -10.60
C GLU A 90 6.42 2.94 -10.58
N LEU A 91 5.26 3.57 -10.40
CA LEU A 91 3.96 2.95 -10.48
C LEU A 91 3.14 3.63 -11.58
N ARG A 92 2.36 2.85 -12.30
CA ARG A 92 1.56 3.30 -13.45
C ARG A 92 0.12 2.83 -13.32
N ALA A 93 -0.73 3.30 -14.22
CA ALA A 93 -2.14 2.92 -14.25
C ALA A 93 -2.38 1.40 -14.10
N GLY A 94 -3.19 1.04 -13.11
CA GLY A 94 -3.52 -0.34 -12.74
C GLY A 94 -2.63 -0.95 -11.65
N ASP A 95 -1.49 -0.34 -11.32
CA ASP A 95 -0.69 -0.74 -10.18
C ASP A 95 -1.33 -0.24 -8.87
N LEU A 96 -1.09 -0.99 -7.79
CA LEU A 96 -1.42 -0.56 -6.44
C LEU A 96 -0.23 -0.80 -5.51
N ILE A 97 -0.16 0.00 -4.45
CA ILE A 97 0.84 -0.13 -3.40
C ILE A 97 0.20 -0.02 -2.03
N LEU A 98 0.50 -0.95 -1.13
CA LEU A 98 0.29 -0.82 0.30
C LEU A 98 1.55 -0.22 0.91
N LEU A 99 1.41 0.95 1.51
CA LEU A 99 2.43 1.62 2.32
C LEU A 99 2.19 1.18 3.77
N ALA A 100 3.02 0.23 4.23
CA ALA A 100 2.79 -0.54 5.45
C ALA A 100 3.41 0.09 6.70
N GLY A 101 4.35 1.01 6.53
CA GLY A 101 5.02 1.72 7.61
C GLY A 101 6.17 2.59 7.12
N ALA A 102 6.98 3.08 8.06
CA ALA A 102 8.11 3.96 7.83
C ALA A 102 7.74 5.23 7.03
N GLY A 103 8.64 5.75 6.21
CA GLY A 103 8.42 6.97 5.43
C GLY A 103 8.29 6.69 3.94
N HIS A 104 7.50 7.50 3.24
CA HIS A 104 7.47 7.51 1.79
C HIS A 104 7.29 8.94 1.26
N GLY A 105 7.73 9.15 0.02
CA GLY A 105 7.50 10.37 -0.76
C GLY A 105 6.95 9.99 -2.14
N ILE A 106 6.19 10.89 -2.76
CA ILE A 106 5.62 10.65 -4.10
C ILE A 106 6.01 11.83 -4.99
N GLU A 107 6.64 11.52 -6.12
CA GLU A 107 6.86 12.45 -7.21
C GLU A 107 5.97 12.07 -8.40
N VAL A 108 5.20 13.01 -8.91
CA VAL A 108 4.34 12.81 -10.08
C VAL A 108 5.20 13.05 -11.33
N LEU A 109 5.50 11.99 -12.08
CA LEU A 109 6.32 12.04 -13.30
C LEU A 109 5.48 12.38 -14.54
N GLU A 110 4.23 11.90 -14.55
CA GLU A 110 3.20 12.22 -15.54
C GLU A 110 1.89 12.49 -14.79
N GLU A 111 1.04 13.41 -15.28
CA GLU A 111 -0.22 13.78 -14.63
C GLU A 111 -1.00 12.54 -14.18
N ALA A 112 -1.15 12.40 -12.86
CA ALA A 112 -1.63 11.18 -12.25
C ALA A 112 -2.90 11.43 -11.41
N THR A 113 -3.81 10.45 -11.47
CA THR A 113 -4.92 10.35 -10.53
C THR A 113 -4.67 9.16 -9.63
N LEU A 114 -4.56 9.42 -8.33
CA LEU A 114 -4.41 8.40 -7.30
C LEU A 114 -5.69 8.31 -6.47
N VAL A 115 -6.04 7.10 -6.02
CA VAL A 115 -7.06 6.88 -4.99
C VAL A 115 -6.37 6.34 -3.74
N GLU A 116 -6.48 7.05 -2.63
CA GLU A 116 -5.94 6.65 -1.32
C GLU A 116 -7.03 6.01 -0.46
N VAL A 117 -6.69 4.90 0.19
CA VAL A 117 -7.47 4.27 1.26
C VAL A 117 -6.57 4.08 2.45
N LYS A 118 -6.96 4.54 3.64
CA LYS A 118 -6.17 4.42 4.88
C LYS A 118 -6.98 3.79 6.01
N ASN A 119 -6.33 3.10 6.96
CA ASN A 119 -7.04 2.65 8.15
C ASN A 119 -7.47 3.85 9.00
N GLY A 120 -8.65 3.72 9.60
CA GLY A 120 -9.09 4.60 10.67
C GLY A 120 -8.81 3.99 12.05
N PRO A 121 -9.15 4.73 13.13
CA PRO A 121 -9.62 6.10 13.11
C PRO A 121 -8.50 7.07 12.67
N PHE A 122 -8.84 8.08 11.87
CA PHE A 122 -7.91 9.15 11.52
C PHE A 122 -7.77 10.10 12.71
N ILE A 123 -6.54 10.34 13.18
CA ILE A 123 -6.26 11.27 14.27
C ILE A 123 -5.56 12.50 13.69
N GLU A 124 -6.33 13.58 13.53
CA GLU A 124 -5.85 14.83 12.95
C GLU A 124 -4.61 15.35 13.69
N GLY A 125 -3.57 15.69 12.94
CA GLY A 125 -2.31 16.22 13.47
C GLY A 125 -1.35 15.17 14.07
N ALA A 126 -1.79 13.94 14.33
CA ALA A 126 -0.94 12.87 14.87
C ALA A 126 -0.48 11.86 13.80
N ASP A 127 -1.27 11.68 12.74
CA ASP A 127 -1.06 10.61 11.74
C ASP A 127 0.15 10.82 10.81
N LYS A 128 0.64 12.05 10.62
CA LYS A 128 1.68 12.35 9.62
C LYS A 128 2.74 13.33 10.17
N GLY A 129 3.99 12.88 10.23
CA GLY A 129 5.18 13.73 10.33
C GLY A 129 5.76 14.03 8.94
N ARG A 130 6.37 15.20 8.74
CA ARG A 130 7.05 15.58 7.49
C ARG A 130 8.54 15.74 7.72
N PHE A 131 9.35 15.35 6.75
CA PHE A 131 10.80 15.49 6.76
C PHE A 131 11.35 15.79 5.36
N GLU A 132 12.57 16.32 5.27
CA GLU A 132 13.25 16.49 3.99
C GLU A 132 13.80 15.15 3.51
N GLY A 133 13.17 14.58 2.48
CA GLY A 133 13.64 13.35 1.84
C GLY A 133 14.91 13.60 1.01
N LYS A 134 16.09 13.46 1.63
CA LYS A 134 17.37 13.54 0.90
C LYS A 134 17.71 12.18 0.30
N ARG A 135 17.76 12.11 -1.02
CA ARG A 135 18.33 10.97 -1.75
C ARG A 135 19.83 10.93 -1.45
N SER A 136 20.35 9.78 -1.06
CA SER A 136 21.78 9.56 -1.04
C SER A 136 22.30 9.65 -2.48
N SER A 137 23.14 10.66 -2.73
CA SER A 137 23.84 10.91 -4.00
C SER A 137 24.75 9.76 -4.40
#